data_AF-A0A2E9RV70-F1
#
_entry.id   AF-A0A2E9RV70-F1
#
_cell.length_a   1.000
_cell.length_b   1.000
_cell.length_c   1.000
_cell.angle_alpha   90.00
_cell.angle_beta   90.00
_cell.angle_gamma   90.00
#
_symmetry.space_group_name_H-M   'P 1'
#
loop_
_entity.id
_entity.type
_entity.pdbx_description
1 polymer ?
#
loop_
_entity_poly.entity_id
_entity_poly.type
_entity_poly.pdbx_seq_one_letter_code
_entity_poly.pdbx_strand_id
1 'polypeptide(L)'
;MEINAYLKPQCGWSMGVRAIMGKYDLKYNDLDIVNNPDVYAKMVEKSGQPLSPCVEVDGVMLADVSGEEVENYLLGNNLVAPNGVDPSVPTNSPCSDEEHAARALENSEGTPVRFF
;
A
#
# COMPACT_ATOMS: atom_id res chain seq x y z
N MET A 1 17.49 -1.96 6.38
CA MET A 1 16.26 -1.44 5.77
C MET A 1 15.81 -2.40 4.71
N GLU A 2 15.04 -3.38 5.15
CA GLU A 2 14.24 -4.21 4.26
C GLU A 2 12.85 -3.58 4.19
N ILE A 3 12.42 -3.20 2.98
CA ILE A 3 11.09 -2.60 2.76
C ILE A 3 10.34 -3.51 1.81
N ASN A 4 9.23 -4.08 2.25
CA ASN A 4 8.32 -4.86 1.41
C ASN A 4 7.01 -4.06 1.25
N ALA A 5 6.76 -3.53 0.05
CA ALA A 5 5.58 -2.74 -0.23
C ALA A 5 4.55 -3.59 -0.99
N TYR A 6 3.47 -3.95 -0.33
CA TYR A 6 2.34 -4.69 -0.87
C TYR A 6 1.37 -3.71 -1.53
N LEU A 7 1.50 -3.58 -2.85
CA LEU A 7 0.89 -2.50 -3.62
C LEU A 7 -0.01 -3.02 -4.72
N LYS A 8 -1.05 -2.25 -5.04
CA LYS A 8 -1.90 -2.50 -6.20
C LYS A 8 -1.32 -1.73 -7.40
N PRO A 9 -1.27 -2.31 -8.61
CA PRO A 9 -0.70 -1.66 -9.78
C PRO A 9 -1.51 -0.44 -10.23
N GLN A 10 -2.83 -0.48 -10.08
CA GLN A 10 -3.76 0.61 -10.45
C GLN A 10 -4.46 1.16 -9.21
N CYS A 11 -3.72 1.80 -8.30
CA CYS A 11 -4.30 2.44 -7.13
C CYS A 11 -3.56 3.74 -6.79
N GLY A 12 -4.31 4.84 -6.61
CA GLY A 12 -3.74 6.16 -6.29
C GLY A 12 -2.86 6.16 -5.05
N TRP A 13 -3.30 5.51 -3.97
CA TRP A 13 -2.50 5.40 -2.74
C TRP A 13 -1.23 4.56 -2.92
N SER A 14 -1.29 3.49 -3.73
CA SER A 14 -0.10 2.69 -4.03
C SER A 14 0.92 3.48 -4.84
N MET A 15 0.47 4.34 -5.75
CA MET A 15 1.34 5.24 -6.51
C MET A 15 2.02 6.27 -5.59
N GLY A 16 1.31 6.79 -4.57
CA GLY A 16 1.88 7.68 -3.57
C GLY A 16 3.05 7.05 -2.81
N VAL A 17 2.92 5.78 -2.40
CA VAL A 17 4.01 5.04 -1.74
C VAL A 17 5.22 4.88 -2.66
N ARG A 18 5.01 4.46 -3.92
CA ARG A 18 6.11 4.31 -4.91
C ARG A 18 6.86 5.61 -5.14
N ALA A 19 6.14 6.73 -5.18
CA ALA A 19 6.73 8.04 -5.39
C ALA A 19 7.62 8.48 -4.23
N ILE A 20 7.20 8.24 -2.99
CA ILE A 20 8.04 8.50 -1.81
C ILE A 20 9.27 7.61 -1.81
N MET A 21 9.10 6.32 -2.07
CA MET A 21 10.25 5.42 -2.16
C MET A 21 11.26 5.88 -3.22
N GLY A 22 10.78 6.30 -4.39
CA GLY A 22 11.63 6.85 -5.45
C GLY A 22 12.26 8.21 -5.08
N LYS A 23 11.54 9.09 -4.39
CA LYS A 23 12.03 10.39 -3.92
C LYS A 23 13.27 10.25 -3.02
N TYR A 24 13.30 9.23 -2.17
CA TYR A 24 14.41 8.94 -1.27
C TYR A 24 15.41 7.90 -1.82
N ASP A 25 15.26 7.49 -3.09
CA ASP A 25 16.03 6.42 -3.74
C ASP A 25 16.14 5.15 -2.87
N LEU A 26 15.03 4.81 -2.20
CA LEU A 26 14.98 3.66 -1.30
C LEU A 26 14.88 2.37 -2.11
N LYS A 27 15.63 1.36 -1.67
CA LYS A 27 15.45 0.00 -2.16
C LYS A 27 14.27 -0.63 -1.42
N TYR A 28 13.18 -0.84 -2.15
CA TYR A 28 12.00 -1.55 -1.67
C TYR A 28 11.60 -2.65 -2.66
N ASN A 29 10.91 -3.64 -2.13
CA ASN A 29 10.35 -4.73 -2.92
C ASN A 29 8.91 -4.37 -3.30
N ASP A 30 8.66 -4.20 -4.60
CA ASP A 30 7.32 -3.94 -5.13
C ASP A 30 6.57 -5.26 -5.27
N LEU A 31 5.70 -5.53 -4.31
CA LEU A 31 4.95 -6.78 -4.22
C LEU A 31 3.54 -6.56 -4.74
N ASP A 32 3.29 -7.02 -5.97
CA ASP A 32 1.98 -6.94 -6.61
C ASP A 32 1.03 -8.01 -6.06
N ILE A 33 0.10 -7.56 -5.22
CA ILE A 33 -0.94 -8.41 -4.59
C ILE A 33 -2.12 -8.71 -5.52
N VAL A 34 -2.25 -8.03 -6.66
CA VAL A 34 -3.34 -8.28 -7.62
C VAL A 34 -2.98 -9.44 -8.54
N ASN A 35 -1.74 -9.50 -8.99
CA ASN A 35 -1.28 -10.57 -9.87
C ASN A 35 -0.78 -11.81 -9.09
N ASN A 36 -0.40 -11.67 -7.81
CA ASN A 36 0.13 -12.78 -7.01
C ASN A 36 -0.74 -13.05 -5.76
N PRO A 37 -1.60 -14.08 -5.79
CA PRO A 37 -2.48 -14.40 -4.66
C PRO A 37 -1.70 -14.85 -3.41
N ASP A 38 -0.54 -15.49 -3.56
CA ASP A 38 0.32 -15.88 -2.43
C ASP A 38 0.87 -14.66 -1.66
N VAL A 39 1.17 -13.59 -2.40
CA VAL A 39 1.66 -12.33 -1.82
C VAL A 39 0.52 -11.64 -1.07
N TYR A 40 -0.68 -11.65 -1.63
CA TYR A 40 -1.89 -11.17 -0.95
C TYR A 40 -2.16 -11.94 0.34
N ALA A 41 -2.10 -13.27 0.32
CA ALA A 41 -2.29 -14.09 1.52
C ALA A 41 -1.28 -13.72 2.62
N LYS A 42 0.01 -13.62 2.27
CA LYS A 42 1.07 -13.18 3.20
C LYS A 42 0.84 -11.79 3.75
N MET A 43 0.39 -10.86 2.90
CA MET A 43 0.02 -9.51 3.32
C MET A 43 -1.07 -9.59 4.39
N VAL A 44 -2.17 -10.30 4.12
CA VAL A 44 -3.31 -10.44 5.06
C VAL A 44 -2.88 -11.11 6.36
N GLU A 45 -2.05 -12.14 6.31
CA GLU A 45 -1.54 -12.80 7.52
C GLU A 45 -0.68 -11.87 8.39
N LYS A 46 0.17 -11.04 7.75
CA LYS A 46 1.06 -10.12 8.46
C LYS A 46 0.39 -8.83 8.91
N SER A 47 -0.49 -8.25 8.08
CA SER A 47 -1.19 -7.00 8.35
C SER A 47 -2.47 -7.20 9.17
N GLY A 48 -3.01 -8.42 9.18
CA GLY A 48 -4.31 -8.71 9.77
C GLY A 48 -5.50 -8.15 8.98
N GLN A 49 -5.28 -7.58 7.79
CA GLN A 49 -6.34 -6.94 7.00
C GLN A 49 -6.17 -7.10 5.48
N PRO A 50 -7.29 -7.13 4.72
CA PRO A 50 -7.28 -7.21 3.26
C PRO A 50 -7.03 -5.86 2.56
N LEU A 51 -6.88 -4.78 3.32
CA LEU A 51 -6.71 -3.44 2.80
C LEU A 51 -5.31 -3.23 2.22
N SER A 52 -5.21 -2.31 1.27
CA SER A 52 -3.94 -1.95 0.62
C SER A 52 -3.99 -0.47 0.30
N PRO A 53 -2.90 0.28 0.51
CA PRO A 53 -1.50 -0.19 0.56
C PRO A 53 -1.06 -0.72 1.94
N CYS A 54 -0.20 -1.75 1.96
CA CYS A 54 0.50 -2.19 3.17
C CYS A 54 2.01 -2.16 2.93
N VAL A 55 2.80 -1.64 3.86
CA VAL A 55 4.26 -1.55 3.74
C VAL A 55 4.90 -2.11 5.00
N GLU A 56 5.78 -3.09 4.84
CA GLU A 56 6.59 -3.61 5.92
C GLU A 56 7.97 -2.96 5.88
N VAL A 57 8.39 -2.31 6.96
CA VAL A 57 9.68 -1.61 7.10
C VAL A 57 10.45 -2.23 8.25
N ASP A 58 11.58 -2.90 7.98
CA ASP A 58 12.44 -3.57 8.97
C ASP A 58 11.64 -4.46 9.96
N GLY A 59 10.60 -5.15 9.44
CA GLY A 59 9.72 -6.04 10.21
C GLY A 59 8.54 -5.36 10.90
N VAL A 60 8.41 -4.03 10.82
CA VAL A 60 7.23 -3.29 11.27
C VAL A 60 6.24 -3.20 10.11
N MET A 61 5.07 -3.80 10.27
CA MET A 61 3.99 -3.73 9.28
C MET A 61 3.17 -2.46 9.45
N LEU A 62 3.19 -1.59 8.44
CA LEU A 62 2.35 -0.41 8.30
C LEU A 62 1.20 -0.74 7.35
N ALA A 63 0.04 -1.04 7.92
CA ALA A 63 -1.14 -1.45 7.16
C ALA A 63 -2.07 -0.25 6.92
N ASP A 64 -2.65 -0.13 5.72
CA ASP A 64 -3.54 0.99 5.31
C ASP A 64 -2.88 2.35 5.45
N VAL A 65 -1.69 2.50 4.85
CA VAL A 65 -0.93 3.75 4.88
C VAL A 65 -0.81 4.39 3.51
N SER A 66 -0.85 5.71 3.50
CA SER A 66 -0.57 6.55 2.34
C SER A 66 0.92 6.84 2.18
N GLY A 67 1.32 7.42 1.03
CA GLY A 67 2.73 7.78 0.81
C GLY A 67 3.27 8.76 1.85
N GLU A 68 2.47 9.75 2.25
CA GLU A 68 2.87 10.74 3.27
C GLU A 68 3.10 10.13 4.64
N GLU A 69 2.29 9.14 5.03
CA GLU A 69 2.46 8.46 6.33
C GLU A 69 3.73 7.62 6.35
N VAL A 70 4.03 6.96 5.23
CA VAL A 70 5.29 6.22 5.08
C VAL A 70 6.48 7.17 5.15
N GLU A 71 6.41 8.33 4.50
CA GLU A 71 7.46 9.36 4.61
C GLU A 71 7.65 9.82 6.06
N ASN A 72 6.56 10.15 6.75
CA ASN A 72 6.62 10.62 8.14
C ASN A 72 7.17 9.53 9.07
N TYR A 73 6.82 8.27 8.84
CA TYR A 73 7.40 7.13 9.57
C TYR A 73 8.91 7.02 9.34
N LEU A 74 9.37 7.12 8.08
CA LEU A 74 10.79 7.05 7.74
C LEU A 74 11.58 8.19 8.38
N LEU A 75 11.04 9.42 8.36
CA LEU A 75 11.66 10.59 8.99
C LEU A 75 11.67 10.47 10.52
N GLY A 76 10.56 10.06 11.11
CA GLY A 76 10.43 9.88 12.56
C GLY A 76 11.35 8.80 13.12
N ASN A 77 11.60 7.75 12.35
CA ASN A 77 12.54 6.67 12.71
C ASN A 77 13.99 6.96 12.28
N ASN A 78 14.28 8.15 11.73
CA ASN A 78 15.61 8.55 11.23
C ASN A 78 16.18 7.56 10.19
N LEU A 79 15.28 6.92 9.44
CA LEU A 79 15.61 5.98 8.37
C LEU A 79 16.03 6.73 7.10
N VAL A 80 15.48 7.93 6.89
CA VAL A 80 15.83 8.83 5.79
C VAL A 80 16.13 10.23 6.30
N ALA A 81 16.97 10.97 5.58
CA ALA A 81 17.20 12.38 5.86
C ALA A 81 16.08 13.21 5.23
N PRO A 82 15.54 14.23 5.92
CA PRO A 82 14.55 15.14 5.35
C PRO A 82 15.14 15.83 4.12
N ASN A 83 14.61 15.48 2.95
CA ASN A 83 14.92 16.14 1.70
C ASN A 83 13.75 17.05 1.36
N GLY A 84 14.02 18.35 1.18
CA GLY A 84 13.04 19.35 0.72
C GLY A 84 12.61 19.17 -0.74
N VAL A 85 12.63 17.94 -1.24
CA VAL A 85 12.19 17.57 -2.59
C VAL A 85 10.68 17.39 -2.54
N ASP A 86 9.93 18.18 -3.30
CA ASP A 86 8.49 17.96 -3.41
C ASP A 86 8.22 16.59 -4.07
N PRO A 87 7.30 15.77 -3.54
CA PRO A 87 6.94 14.52 -4.19
C PRO A 87 6.37 14.79 -5.57
N SER A 88 6.85 14.06 -6.58
CA SER A 88 6.53 14.31 -7.99
C SER A 88 5.08 14.00 -8.37
N VAL A 89 4.32 13.40 -7.46
CA VAL A 89 2.88 13.05 -7.58
C VAL A 89 2.21 13.28 -6.22
N PRO A 90 0.88 13.54 -6.18
CA PRO A 90 0.16 13.63 -4.92
C PRO A 90 0.21 12.29 -4.17
N THR A 91 0.82 12.33 -2.99
CA THR A 91 1.07 11.17 -2.12
C THR A 91 -0.15 10.75 -1.30
N ASN A 92 -1.14 11.64 -1.22
CA ASN A 92 -2.46 11.41 -0.64
C ASN A 92 -3.57 11.69 -1.67
N SER A 93 -3.45 11.11 -2.86
CA SER A 93 -4.57 11.03 -3.79
C SER A 93 -5.30 9.70 -3.58
N PRO A 94 -6.53 9.71 -3.01
CA PRO A 94 -7.38 8.54 -3.07
C PRO A 94 -7.64 8.17 -4.54
N CYS A 95 -7.87 6.87 -4.82
CA CYS A 95 -8.57 6.50 -6.05
C CYS A 95 -9.88 7.29 -6.08
N SER A 96 -10.20 7.94 -7.20
CA SER A 96 -11.49 8.63 -7.34
C SER A 96 -12.63 7.67 -7.02
N ASP A 97 -13.68 8.14 -6.34
CA ASP A 97 -14.85 7.36 -5.88
C ASP A 97 -15.39 6.34 -6.90
N GLU A 98 -15.24 6.62 -8.19
CA GLU A 98 -15.68 5.78 -9.30
C GLU A 98 -14.95 4.42 -9.37
N GLU A 99 -13.68 4.32 -8.96
CA GLU A 99 -12.94 3.05 -8.89
C GLU A 99 -13.22 2.28 -7.59
N HIS A 100 -13.69 2.95 -6.53
CA HIS A 100 -14.07 2.30 -5.26
C HIS A 100 -15.43 1.60 -5.37
N ALA A 101 -16.35 2.16 -6.17
CA ALA A 101 -17.65 1.55 -6.48
C ALA A 101 -17.50 0.20 -7.21
N ALA A 102 -16.55 0.09 -8.14
CA ALA A 102 -16.32 -1.15 -8.89
C ALA A 102 -15.91 -2.33 -7.97
N ARG A 103 -15.13 -2.08 -6.92
CA ARG A 103 -14.66 -3.12 -5.98
C ARG A 103 -15.57 -3.39 -4.78
N ALA A 104 -16.40 -2.42 -4.39
CA ALA A 104 -17.48 -2.67 -3.42
C ALA A 104 -18.55 -3.61 -3.99
N LEU A 105 -18.77 -3.56 -5.31
CA LEU A 105 -19.62 -4.51 -6.04
C LEU A 105 -18.99 -5.92 -6.10
N GLU A 106 -17.69 -6.04 -6.40
CA GLU A 106 -17.02 -7.36 -6.43
C GLU A 106 -16.96 -8.06 -5.06
N ASN A 107 -16.87 -7.33 -3.94
CA ASN A 107 -16.95 -7.93 -2.60
C ASN A 107 -18.37 -8.33 -2.17
N SER A 108 -19.40 -7.88 -2.90
CA SER A 108 -20.81 -8.20 -2.60
C SER A 108 -21.36 -9.36 -3.45
N GLU A 109 -20.56 -9.90 -4.38
CA GLU A 109 -20.91 -11.08 -5.17
C GLU A 109 -20.30 -12.38 -4.61
N GLY A 110 -19.82 -12.34 -3.35
CA GLY A 110 -19.71 -13.54 -2.52
C GLY A 110 -21.10 -14.14 -2.34
N THR A 111 -21.43 -15.14 -3.16
CA THR A 111 -22.72 -15.84 -3.17
C THR A 111 -23.22 -16.08 -1.75
N PRO A 112 -24.43 -15.62 -1.35
CA PRO A 112 -24.97 -15.99 -0.06
C PRO A 112 -25.17 -17.50 -0.06
N VAL A 113 -24.35 -18.22 0.71
CA VAL A 113 -24.49 -19.64 0.95
C VAL A 113 -25.87 -19.84 1.59
N ARG A 114 -26.86 -20.22 0.78
CA ARG A 114 -28.18 -20.61 1.26
C ARG A 114 -28.03 -21.98 1.91
N PHE A 115 -28.03 -22.01 3.24
CA PHE A 115 -28.30 -23.23 3.98
C PHE A 115 -29.76 -23.63 3.72
N PHE A 116 -29.94 -24.83 3.18
CA PHE A 116 -31.22 -25.46 2.86
C PHE A 116 -31.89 -26.04 4.10
#